data_AF-A0A7S4I679-F1
#
_entry.id   AF-A0A7S4I679-F1
#
_cell.length_a   1.000
_cell.length_b   1.000
_cell.length_c   1.000
_cell.angle_alpha   90.00
_cell.angle_beta   90.00
_cell.angle_gamma   90.00
#
_symmetry.space_group_name_H-M   'P 1'
#
loop_
_entity.id
_entity.type
_entity.pdbx_description
1 polymer ?
#
loop_
_entity_poly.entity_id
_entity_poly.type
_entity_poly.pdbx_seq_one_letter_code
_entity_poly.pdbx_strand_id
1 'polypeptide(L)'
;ALHDATALRESYCYTQEVDEVLKQYKDSLFSLFKVYAKGEGAIGEQLKSIKLLDWEEYNSFMKDFKIVDIDFTQRELNLLFAWSRMRVVDIMPVRSKAKLIQLSFEDFLEVIVRIATTKTFPTDEQLIEAGFEDAGDFFLTMRSDPSLVDELDEFKKRFGHSWDDELPQPAHRCVDHLMSMMLRDVDLAVGRMDGTGPIEKLAIGEEKARKFRIQGQKQNRTQQVNVKGKDSDARAEKSATSAERAEKRRQMMAQSSVKVSGTGGGACTLRRSSQTPDRRSSMEAE
;
A
#
# COMPACT_ATOMS: atom_id res chain seq x y z
N ALA A 1 17.33 4.71 13.04
CA ALA A 1 17.32 6.18 12.77
C ALA A 1 16.13 6.67 11.92
N LEU A 2 15.46 5.78 11.16
CA LEU A 2 14.39 6.15 10.22
C LEU A 2 13.11 6.76 10.84
N HIS A 3 12.80 6.43 12.10
CA HIS A 3 11.62 6.92 12.82
C HIS A 3 11.74 8.39 13.26
N ASP A 4 12.96 8.88 13.40
CA ASP A 4 13.22 10.30 13.63
C ASP A 4 13.30 11.00 12.27
N ALA A 5 12.33 11.89 12.03
CA ALA A 5 12.28 12.63 10.79
C ALA A 5 13.48 13.55 10.58
N THR A 6 14.08 14.06 11.65
CA THR A 6 15.28 14.89 11.54
C THR A 6 16.49 14.03 11.19
N ALA A 7 16.70 12.92 11.90
CA ALA A 7 17.83 12.03 11.65
C ALA A 7 17.83 11.49 10.21
N LEU A 8 16.67 11.07 9.69
CA LEU A 8 16.57 10.63 8.28
C LEU A 8 16.95 11.74 7.31
N ARG A 9 16.45 12.96 7.53
CA ARG A 9 16.76 14.08 6.62
C ARG A 9 18.25 14.37 6.58
N GLU A 10 18.89 14.41 7.74
CA GLU A 10 20.32 14.65 7.87
C GLU A 10 21.15 13.53 7.24
N SER A 11 20.76 12.26 7.45
CA SER A 11 21.51 11.11 6.93
C SER A 11 21.31 10.87 5.43
N TYR A 12 20.12 11.14 4.88
CA TYR A 12 19.77 10.73 3.52
C TYR A 12 19.29 11.90 2.65
N CYS A 13 18.32 12.71 3.10
CA CYS A 13 17.71 13.74 2.25
C CYS A 13 18.62 14.94 1.96
N TYR A 14 19.50 15.30 2.89
CA TYR A 14 20.37 16.49 2.79
C TYR A 14 21.77 16.16 2.30
N THR A 15 21.92 15.02 1.62
CA THR A 15 23.15 14.64 0.93
C THR A 15 23.15 15.23 -0.48
N GLN A 16 24.33 15.62 -0.97
CA GLN A 16 24.46 16.27 -2.28
C GLN A 16 24.05 15.30 -3.41
N GLU A 17 24.41 14.03 -3.27
CA GLU A 17 24.17 12.98 -4.24
C GLU A 17 22.66 12.72 -4.41
N VAL A 18 21.89 12.72 -3.32
CA VAL A 18 20.42 12.58 -3.39
C VAL A 18 19.79 13.82 -4.00
N ASP A 19 20.27 15.02 -3.66
CA ASP A 19 19.77 16.27 -4.25
C ASP A 19 20.01 16.32 -5.78
N GLU A 20 21.16 15.86 -6.26
CA GLU A 20 21.46 15.78 -7.69
C GLU A 20 20.49 14.85 -8.44
N VAL A 21 20.21 13.67 -7.87
CA VAL A 21 19.22 12.72 -8.44
C VAL A 21 17.82 13.32 -8.41
N LEU A 22 17.39 13.94 -7.30
CA LEU A 22 16.07 14.57 -7.20
C LEU A 22 15.92 15.75 -8.17
N LYS A 23 16.98 16.54 -8.38
CA LYS A 23 17.00 17.63 -9.38
C LYS A 23 16.85 17.10 -10.79
N GLN A 24 17.50 15.99 -11.12
CA GLN A 24 17.38 15.34 -12.42
C GLN A 24 15.92 14.96 -12.73
N TYR A 25 15.16 14.51 -11.73
CA TYR A 25 13.76 14.08 -11.90
C TYR A 25 12.73 15.12 -11.46
N LYS A 26 13.15 16.33 -11.11
CA LYS A 26 12.30 17.36 -10.47
C LYS A 26 11.04 17.66 -11.28
N ASP A 27 11.16 17.83 -12.59
CA ASP A 27 10.02 18.20 -13.43
C ASP A 27 8.99 17.07 -13.55
N SER A 28 9.46 15.82 -13.61
CA SER A 28 8.60 14.62 -13.58
C SER A 28 7.88 14.50 -12.25
N LEU A 29 8.63 14.60 -11.14
CA LEU A 29 8.09 14.53 -9.78
C LEU A 29 7.07 15.64 -9.52
N PHE A 30 7.36 16.86 -9.97
CA PHE A 30 6.47 18.00 -9.81
C PHE A 30 5.19 17.86 -10.64
N SER A 31 5.31 17.32 -11.86
CA SER A 31 4.14 17.03 -12.71
C SER A 31 3.27 15.94 -12.12
N LEU A 32 3.86 14.87 -11.59
CA LEU A 32 3.14 13.84 -10.85
C LEU A 32 2.45 14.43 -9.62
N PHE A 33 3.19 15.17 -8.78
CA PHE A 33 2.64 15.81 -7.59
C PHE A 33 1.42 16.68 -7.92
N LYS A 34 1.53 17.58 -8.92
CA LYS A 34 0.42 18.43 -9.36
C LYS A 34 -0.79 17.64 -9.84
N VAL A 35 -0.57 16.54 -10.56
CA VAL A 35 -1.66 15.71 -11.07
C VAL A 35 -2.38 15.00 -9.94
N TYR A 36 -1.67 14.57 -8.90
CA TYR A 36 -2.26 13.87 -7.75
C TYR A 36 -2.87 14.82 -6.72
N ALA A 37 -2.19 15.92 -6.37
CA ALA A 37 -2.59 16.95 -5.41
C ALA A 37 -3.67 17.89 -5.97
N LYS A 38 -4.90 17.38 -6.10
CA LYS A 38 -6.05 18.16 -6.58
C LYS A 38 -6.76 18.92 -5.46
N GLY A 39 -6.50 18.56 -4.20
CA GLY A 39 -7.18 19.13 -3.04
C GLY A 39 -8.64 18.69 -2.96
N GLU A 40 -9.01 17.54 -3.55
CA GLU A 40 -10.38 17.03 -3.55
C GLU A 40 -10.84 16.62 -2.14
N GLY A 41 -9.93 16.17 -1.26
CA GLY A 41 -10.20 15.78 0.13
C GLY A 41 -10.03 16.89 1.17
N ALA A 42 -9.79 18.14 0.76
CA ALA A 42 -9.62 19.24 1.71
C ALA A 42 -10.92 19.58 2.46
N ILE A 43 -10.88 19.57 3.79
CA ILE A 43 -12.02 19.89 4.68
C ILE A 43 -12.30 21.40 4.61
N GLY A 44 -13.15 21.82 3.68
CA GLY A 44 -13.63 23.20 3.55
C GLY A 44 -13.09 23.95 2.33
N GLU A 45 -13.91 24.84 1.76
CA GLU A 45 -13.60 25.56 0.50
C GLU A 45 -12.32 26.39 0.57
N GLN A 46 -11.96 26.93 1.75
CA GLN A 46 -10.75 27.73 1.92
C GLN A 46 -9.45 26.93 1.78
N LEU A 47 -9.50 25.61 2.04
CA LEU A 47 -8.35 24.71 2.00
C LEU A 47 -8.12 24.11 0.61
N LYS A 48 -9.15 24.08 -0.26
CA LYS A 48 -9.07 23.57 -1.64
C LYS A 48 -8.10 24.36 -2.54
N SER A 49 -7.75 25.59 -2.15
CA SER A 49 -6.84 26.45 -2.93
C SER A 49 -5.35 26.08 -2.79
N ILE A 50 -5.00 25.25 -1.80
CA ILE A 50 -3.60 24.88 -1.54
C ILE A 50 -3.32 23.55 -2.25
N LYS A 51 -2.36 23.55 -3.17
CA LYS A 51 -1.88 22.35 -3.88
C LYS A 51 -1.07 21.45 -2.94
N LEU A 52 -1.75 20.86 -1.96
CA LEU A 52 -1.19 19.88 -1.05
C LEU A 52 -1.77 18.51 -1.38
N LEU A 53 -0.97 17.47 -1.18
CA LEU A 53 -1.36 16.10 -1.42
C LEU A 53 -1.99 15.53 -0.14
N ASP A 54 -3.27 15.21 -0.18
CA ASP A 54 -3.95 14.59 0.96
C ASP A 54 -3.66 13.08 1.06
N TRP A 55 -4.17 12.45 2.12
CA TRP A 55 -3.98 11.02 2.36
C TRP A 55 -4.61 10.13 1.28
N GLU A 56 -5.80 10.48 0.78
CA GLU A 56 -6.51 9.66 -0.21
C GLU A 56 -5.84 9.76 -1.60
N GLU A 57 -5.40 10.95 -1.97
CA GLU A 57 -4.63 11.24 -3.17
C GLU A 57 -3.27 10.56 -3.14
N TYR A 58 -2.58 10.63 -2.00
CA TYR A 58 -1.34 9.92 -1.74
C TYR A 58 -1.50 8.40 -1.83
N ASN A 59 -2.51 7.84 -1.18
CA ASN A 59 -2.79 6.40 -1.24
C ASN A 59 -3.16 5.97 -2.67
N SER A 60 -3.85 6.82 -3.43
CA SER A 60 -4.16 6.56 -4.84
C SER A 60 -2.88 6.55 -5.70
N PHE A 61 -1.99 7.53 -5.50
CA PHE A 61 -0.67 7.57 -6.14
C PHE A 61 0.09 6.26 -5.91
N MET A 62 0.15 5.80 -4.67
CA MET A 62 0.91 4.60 -4.29
C MET A 62 0.35 3.32 -4.88
N LYS A 63 -0.97 3.24 -5.02
CA LYS A 63 -1.66 2.13 -5.70
C LYS A 63 -1.44 2.14 -7.20
N ASP A 64 -1.50 3.31 -7.83
CA ASP A 64 -1.30 3.43 -9.28
C ASP A 64 0.11 3.00 -9.69
N PHE A 65 1.13 3.31 -8.88
CA PHE A 65 2.51 2.84 -9.06
C PHE A 65 2.79 1.44 -8.50
N LYS A 66 1.78 0.76 -7.93
CA LYS A 66 1.91 -0.57 -7.31
C LYS A 66 3.10 -0.66 -6.34
N ILE A 67 3.34 0.42 -5.58
CA ILE A 67 4.43 0.49 -4.61
C ILE A 67 4.14 -0.43 -3.42
N VAL A 68 2.86 -0.59 -3.08
CA VAL A 68 2.41 -1.46 -1.99
C VAL A 68 2.40 -2.92 -2.43
N ASP A 69 3.20 -3.74 -1.76
CA ASP A 69 3.42 -5.15 -2.04
C ASP A 69 3.83 -5.92 -0.76
N ILE A 70 4.50 -7.07 -0.91
CA ILE A 70 4.88 -7.96 0.19
C ILE A 70 5.98 -7.36 1.09
N ASP A 71 6.93 -6.62 0.51
CA ASP A 71 8.02 -5.98 1.25
C ASP A 71 7.67 -4.56 1.71
N PHE A 72 6.74 -3.89 1.03
CA PHE A 72 6.24 -2.58 1.43
C PHE A 72 4.72 -2.61 1.63
N THR A 73 4.27 -2.84 2.86
CA THR A 73 2.84 -3.00 3.16
C THR A 73 2.11 -1.66 3.36
N GLN A 74 0.79 -1.74 3.51
CA GLN A 74 -0.05 -0.58 3.83
C GLN A 74 0.36 0.09 5.16
N ARG A 75 0.95 -0.66 6.09
CA ARG A 75 1.42 -0.11 7.37
C ARG A 75 2.58 0.86 7.13
N GLU A 76 3.59 0.45 6.38
CA GLU A 76 4.74 1.29 6.01
C GLU A 76 4.24 2.54 5.30
N LEU A 77 3.27 2.38 4.38
CA LEU A 77 2.67 3.50 3.66
C LEU A 77 2.09 4.57 4.59
N ASN A 78 1.30 4.15 5.59
CA ASN A 78 0.68 5.05 6.55
C ASN A 78 1.73 5.79 7.40
N LEU A 79 2.79 5.08 7.80
CA LEU A 79 3.87 5.62 8.62
C LEU A 79 4.70 6.64 7.85
N LEU A 80 5.06 6.35 6.59
CA LEU A 80 5.84 7.28 5.77
C LEU A 80 5.09 8.58 5.52
N PHE A 81 3.79 8.54 5.25
CA PHE A 81 2.99 9.75 5.17
C PHE A 81 2.99 10.54 6.47
N ALA A 82 2.84 9.84 7.60
CA ALA A 82 2.80 10.50 8.90
C ALA A 82 4.14 11.17 9.26
N TRP A 83 5.26 10.51 8.97
CA TRP A 83 6.62 10.94 9.34
C TRP A 83 7.23 11.98 8.39
N SER A 84 6.82 12.00 7.13
CA SER A 84 7.39 12.94 6.15
C SER A 84 6.82 14.35 6.27
N ARG A 85 5.69 14.53 6.95
CA ARG A 85 5.10 15.86 7.16
C ARG A 85 6.02 16.75 8.00
N MET A 86 6.36 17.92 7.48
CA MET A 86 7.02 18.97 8.22
C MET A 86 6.17 19.44 9.41
N ARG A 87 6.81 19.60 10.58
CA ARG A 87 6.16 20.11 11.78
C ARG A 87 5.88 21.61 11.62
N VAL A 88 4.63 22.01 11.88
CA VAL A 88 4.25 23.43 11.91
C VAL A 88 4.13 23.86 13.37
N VAL A 89 4.91 24.88 13.75
CA VAL A 89 4.95 25.41 15.12
C VAL A 89 3.64 26.10 15.51
N ASP A 90 3.01 26.82 14.57
CA ASP A 90 1.77 27.54 14.82
C ASP A 90 0.56 26.87 14.14
N ILE A 91 -0.33 26.32 14.97
CA ILE A 91 -1.53 25.56 14.55
C ILE A 91 -2.79 26.45 14.50
N MET A 92 -2.70 27.71 14.95
CA MET A 92 -3.85 28.60 15.01
C MET A 92 -4.43 28.94 13.62
N PRO A 93 -3.63 29.22 12.58
CA PRO A 93 -4.18 29.52 11.27
C PRO A 93 -4.80 28.28 10.60
N VAL A 94 -5.97 28.45 9.97
CA VAL A 94 -6.60 27.37 9.17
C VAL A 94 -5.65 26.83 8.10
N ARG A 95 -4.84 27.70 7.49
CA ARG A 95 -3.81 27.31 6.50
C ARG A 95 -2.71 26.43 7.09
N SER A 96 -2.35 26.65 8.35
CA SER A 96 -1.36 25.81 9.05
C SER A 96 -1.92 24.42 9.35
N LYS A 97 -3.23 24.31 9.62
CA LYS A 97 -3.88 23.01 9.83
C LYS A 97 -3.85 22.13 8.58
N ALA A 98 -3.89 22.72 7.38
CA ALA A 98 -3.74 22.00 6.11
C ALA A 98 -2.42 21.21 6.08
N LYS A 99 -1.32 21.89 6.41
CA LYS A 99 0.03 21.33 6.45
C LYS A 99 0.22 20.26 7.52
N LEU A 100 -0.65 20.22 8.54
CA LEU A 100 -0.62 19.15 9.54
C LEU A 100 -1.17 17.84 9.01
N ILE A 101 -2.05 17.86 8.00
CA ILE A 101 -2.75 16.66 7.52
C ILE A 101 -2.46 16.31 6.06
N GLN A 102 -1.83 17.22 5.31
CA GLN A 102 -1.50 17.08 3.90
C GLN A 102 0.01 17.29 3.68
N LEU A 103 0.54 16.75 2.59
CA LEU A 103 1.94 16.88 2.20
C LEU A 103 2.14 18.07 1.25
N SER A 104 3.14 18.89 1.52
CA SER A 104 3.72 19.82 0.55
C SER A 104 4.57 19.08 -0.49
N PHE A 105 5.09 19.80 -1.48
CA PHE A 105 5.97 19.17 -2.48
C PHE A 105 7.29 18.72 -1.84
N GLU A 106 7.82 19.50 -0.91
CA GLU A 106 9.02 19.16 -0.14
C GLU A 106 8.80 17.91 0.72
N ASP A 107 7.64 17.81 1.40
CA ASP A 107 7.27 16.60 2.14
C ASP A 107 7.15 15.40 1.19
N PHE A 108 6.61 15.60 -0.01
CA PHE A 108 6.51 14.55 -1.03
C PHE A 108 7.89 14.06 -1.49
N LEU A 109 8.87 14.95 -1.69
CA LEU A 109 10.26 14.55 -1.99
C LEU A 109 10.87 13.71 -0.86
N GLU A 110 10.63 14.08 0.40
CA GLU A 110 11.06 13.27 1.55
C GLU A 110 10.41 11.88 1.54
N VAL A 111 9.11 11.79 1.21
CA VAL A 111 8.43 10.49 1.07
C VAL A 111 9.10 9.64 -0.01
N ILE A 112 9.46 10.21 -1.17
CA ILE A 112 10.16 9.47 -2.23
C ILE A 112 11.48 8.89 -1.72
N VAL A 113 12.29 9.68 -1.01
CA VAL A 113 13.54 9.20 -0.41
C VAL A 113 13.27 8.09 0.60
N ARG A 114 12.27 8.25 1.47
CA ARG A 114 11.92 7.23 2.46
C ARG A 114 11.49 5.92 1.80
N ILE A 115 10.64 5.97 0.78
CA ILE A 115 10.23 4.77 0.04
C ILE A 115 11.43 4.10 -0.59
N ALA A 116 12.31 4.88 -1.22
CA ALA A 116 13.55 4.36 -1.81
C ALA A 116 14.41 3.63 -0.78
N THR A 117 14.50 4.15 0.45
CA THR A 117 15.29 3.52 1.53
C THR A 117 14.61 2.35 2.22
N THR A 118 13.28 2.26 2.17
CA THR A 118 12.51 1.19 2.83
C THR A 118 12.19 0.03 1.90
N LYS A 119 11.97 0.30 0.61
CA LYS A 119 11.61 -0.71 -0.37
C LYS A 119 12.82 -1.50 -0.84
N THR A 120 12.63 -2.78 -1.15
CA THR A 120 13.70 -3.64 -1.63
C THR A 120 13.96 -3.36 -3.11
N PHE A 121 15.16 -2.88 -3.43
CA PHE A 121 15.62 -2.67 -4.80
C PHE A 121 16.83 -3.56 -5.10
N PRO A 122 16.98 -4.06 -6.34
CA PRO A 122 18.22 -4.70 -6.75
C PRO A 122 19.38 -3.71 -6.67
N THR A 123 20.55 -4.21 -6.29
CA THR A 123 21.79 -3.43 -6.38
C THR A 123 22.22 -3.32 -7.84
N ASP A 124 23.07 -2.33 -8.14
CA ASP A 124 23.63 -2.19 -9.49
C ASP A 124 24.36 -3.46 -9.95
N GLU A 125 25.08 -4.13 -9.04
CA GLU A 125 25.75 -5.40 -9.31
C GLU A 125 24.76 -6.51 -9.69
N GLN A 126 23.64 -6.62 -8.96
CA GLN A 126 22.59 -7.59 -9.25
C GLN A 126 21.90 -7.29 -10.59
N LEU A 127 21.68 -6.02 -10.92
CA LEU A 127 21.13 -5.62 -12.21
C LEU A 127 22.06 -6.02 -13.36
N ILE A 128 23.35 -5.77 -13.22
CA ILE A 128 24.36 -6.16 -14.22
C ILE A 128 24.42 -7.68 -14.38
N GLU A 129 24.43 -8.43 -13.28
CA GLU A 129 24.46 -9.90 -13.31
C GLU A 129 23.21 -10.48 -13.97
N ALA A 130 22.04 -9.90 -13.68
CA ALA A 130 20.77 -10.31 -14.27
C ALA A 130 20.54 -9.77 -15.69
N GLY A 131 21.44 -8.91 -16.22
CA GLY A 131 21.38 -8.38 -17.58
C GLY A 131 20.34 -7.27 -17.79
N PHE A 132 19.97 -6.55 -16.73
CA PHE A 132 19.02 -5.43 -16.79
C PHE A 132 19.75 -4.08 -16.78
N GLU A 133 19.22 -3.11 -17.52
CA GLU A 133 19.80 -1.76 -17.60
C GLU A 133 19.53 -0.94 -16.34
N ASP A 134 18.32 -1.06 -15.79
CA ASP A 134 17.91 -0.38 -14.56
C ASP A 134 16.86 -1.17 -13.77
N ALA A 135 16.63 -0.76 -12.52
CA ALA A 135 15.64 -1.41 -11.66
C ALA A 135 14.21 -1.37 -12.21
N GLY A 136 13.86 -0.33 -12.96
CA GLY A 136 12.55 -0.25 -13.59
C GLY A 136 12.35 -1.35 -14.62
N ASP A 137 13.36 -1.60 -15.45
CA ASP A 137 13.35 -2.67 -16.45
C ASP A 137 13.24 -4.06 -15.79
N PHE A 138 14.03 -4.25 -14.73
CA PHE A 138 13.95 -5.44 -13.88
C PHE A 138 12.54 -5.68 -13.35
N PHE A 139 11.94 -4.70 -12.66
CA PHE A 139 10.60 -4.87 -12.09
C PHE A 139 9.51 -4.99 -13.15
N LEU A 140 9.61 -4.26 -14.26
CA LEU A 140 8.64 -4.34 -15.34
C LEU A 140 8.64 -5.73 -16.00
N THR A 141 9.82 -6.28 -16.27
CA THR A 141 9.98 -7.63 -16.84
C THR A 141 9.44 -8.68 -15.89
N MET A 142 9.86 -8.64 -14.62
CA MET A 142 9.42 -9.59 -13.59
C MET A 142 7.90 -9.55 -13.32
N ARG A 143 7.26 -8.37 -13.45
CA ARG A 143 5.80 -8.22 -13.29
C ARG A 143 5.01 -8.61 -14.54
N SER A 144 5.62 -8.50 -15.71
CA SER A 144 4.98 -8.78 -17.00
C SER A 144 4.95 -10.27 -17.32
N ASP A 145 5.96 -11.03 -16.89
CA ASP A 145 6.03 -12.47 -17.06
C ASP A 145 5.44 -13.22 -15.84
N PRO A 146 4.30 -13.92 -15.98
CA PRO A 146 3.70 -14.68 -14.88
C PRO A 146 4.62 -15.76 -14.30
N SER A 147 5.59 -16.27 -15.06
CA SER A 147 6.52 -17.30 -14.59
C SER A 147 7.57 -16.76 -13.62
N LEU A 148 7.84 -15.45 -13.65
CA LEU A 148 8.86 -14.79 -12.83
C LEU A 148 8.29 -14.11 -11.57
N VAL A 149 6.96 -14.13 -11.39
CA VAL A 149 6.31 -13.49 -10.23
C VAL A 149 6.76 -14.14 -8.92
N ASP A 150 6.89 -15.47 -8.89
CA ASP A 150 7.36 -16.20 -7.72
C ASP A 150 8.84 -15.88 -7.42
N GLU A 151 9.68 -15.74 -8.45
CA GLU A 151 11.08 -15.34 -8.31
C GLU A 151 11.23 -13.93 -7.75
N LEU A 152 10.35 -13.01 -8.15
CA LEU A 152 10.31 -11.66 -7.61
C LEU A 152 9.95 -11.64 -6.12
N ASP A 153 8.99 -12.46 -5.72
CA ASP A 153 8.60 -12.60 -4.31
C ASP A 153 9.70 -13.27 -3.48
N GLU A 154 10.42 -14.25 -4.04
CA GLU A 154 11.60 -14.84 -3.41
C GLU A 154 12.75 -13.84 -3.28
N PHE A 155 13.01 -13.05 -4.32
CA PHE A 155 13.98 -11.96 -4.29
C PHE A 155 13.68 -11.00 -3.13
N LYS A 156 12.44 -10.53 -3.02
CA LYS A 156 12.01 -9.62 -1.95
C LYS A 156 12.11 -10.24 -0.56
N LYS A 157 11.81 -11.53 -0.42
CA LYS A 157 11.97 -12.23 0.87
C LYS A 157 13.44 -12.40 1.25
N ARG A 158 14.31 -12.63 0.26
CA ARG A 158 15.74 -12.86 0.46
C ARG A 158 16.51 -11.59 0.77
N PHE A 159 16.18 -10.50 0.06
CA PHE A 159 16.90 -9.23 0.13
C PHE A 159 16.14 -8.13 0.88
N GLY A 160 14.94 -8.43 1.37
CA GLY A 160 14.16 -7.51 2.19
C GLY A 160 14.94 -7.18 3.46
N HIS A 161 15.06 -5.88 3.74
CA HIS A 161 15.77 -5.35 4.89
C HIS A 161 14.81 -4.63 5.84
N SER A 162 15.19 -4.62 7.12
CA SER A 162 14.50 -3.84 8.14
C SER A 162 14.88 -2.36 8.05
N TRP A 163 14.07 -1.53 8.70
CA TRP A 163 14.22 -0.08 8.76
C TRP A 163 15.46 0.37 9.55
N ASP A 164 15.98 -0.52 10.39
CA ASP A 164 17.16 -0.30 11.21
C ASP A 164 18.43 -0.92 10.60
N ASP A 165 18.30 -1.63 9.48
CA ASP A 165 19.43 -2.22 8.79
C ASP A 165 20.15 -1.14 7.95
N GLU A 166 21.44 -1.37 7.71
CA GLU A 166 22.21 -0.55 6.77
C GLU A 166 21.69 -0.76 5.35
N LEU A 167 21.64 0.31 4.56
CA LEU A 167 21.17 0.21 3.19
C LEU A 167 22.12 -0.65 2.35
N PRO A 168 21.60 -1.56 1.50
CA PRO A 168 22.42 -2.43 0.66
C PRO A 168 23.21 -1.66 -0.40
N GLN A 169 22.81 -0.43 -0.69
CA GLN A 169 23.50 0.49 -1.60
C GLN A 169 23.26 1.95 -1.16
N PRO A 170 24.07 2.90 -1.65
CA PRO A 170 23.90 4.31 -1.32
C PRO A 170 22.49 4.83 -1.62
N ALA A 171 21.94 5.68 -0.74
CA ALA A 171 20.55 6.16 -0.84
C ALA A 171 20.21 6.81 -2.19
N HIS A 172 21.14 7.53 -2.81
CA HIS A 172 20.92 8.16 -4.12
C HIS A 172 20.69 7.12 -5.24
N ARG A 173 21.31 5.94 -5.16
CA ARG A 173 21.05 4.82 -6.10
C ARG A 173 19.67 4.22 -5.87
N CYS A 174 19.27 4.02 -4.61
CA CYS A 174 17.90 3.57 -4.31
C CYS A 174 16.84 4.55 -4.85
N VAL A 175 17.07 5.86 -4.72
CA VAL A 175 16.17 6.88 -5.27
C VAL A 175 16.11 6.80 -6.79
N ASP A 176 17.26 6.66 -7.45
CA ASP A 176 17.32 6.50 -8.91
C ASP A 176 16.55 5.25 -9.39
N HIS A 177 16.67 4.13 -8.67
CA HIS A 177 15.93 2.89 -8.94
C HIS A 177 14.42 3.01 -8.76
N LEU A 178 13.98 3.71 -7.70
CA LEU A 178 12.56 4.02 -7.52
C LEU A 178 12.04 4.89 -8.67
N MET A 179 12.82 5.89 -9.08
CA MET A 179 12.45 6.78 -10.16
C MET A 179 12.37 6.06 -11.50
N SER A 180 13.36 5.23 -11.85
CA SER A 180 13.34 4.46 -13.11
C SER A 180 12.11 3.54 -13.20
N MET A 181 11.77 2.85 -12.11
CA MET A 181 10.55 2.05 -12.00
C MET A 181 9.29 2.89 -12.25
N MET A 182 9.15 4.02 -11.57
CA MET A 182 7.98 4.89 -11.75
C MET A 182 7.88 5.46 -13.17
N LEU A 183 9.00 5.87 -13.78
CA LEU A 183 9.01 6.41 -15.14
C LEU A 183 8.56 5.35 -16.16
N ARG A 184 9.08 4.12 -16.05
CA ARG A 184 8.69 3.01 -16.93
C ARG A 184 7.22 2.62 -16.75
N ASP A 185 6.70 2.61 -15.53
CA ASP A 185 5.26 2.38 -15.28
C ASP A 185 4.38 3.44 -15.98
N VAL A 186 4.81 4.71 -16.00
CA VAL A 186 4.10 5.78 -16.70
C VAL A 186 4.18 5.61 -18.22
N ASP A 187 5.36 5.34 -18.77
CA ASP A 187 5.53 5.20 -20.21
C ASP A 187 4.81 3.95 -20.76
N LEU A 188 4.79 2.84 -20.02
CA LEU A 188 4.00 1.64 -20.34
C LEU A 188 2.51 1.97 -20.42
N ALA A 189 1.98 2.67 -19.41
CA ALA A 189 0.55 3.01 -19.37
C ALA A 189 0.13 4.00 -20.47
N VAL A 190 1.05 4.86 -20.92
CA VAL A 190 0.80 5.83 -22.00
C VAL A 190 1.07 5.21 -23.39
N GLY A 191 1.62 3.99 -23.44
CA GLY A 191 1.80 3.20 -24.67
C GLY A 191 2.97 3.65 -25.53
N ARG A 192 4.06 4.17 -24.91
CA ARG A 192 5.22 4.67 -25.65
C ARG A 192 6.31 3.64 -25.96
N MET A 193 6.38 2.52 -25.26
CA MET A 193 7.37 1.47 -25.54
C MET A 193 6.88 0.08 -25.10
N ASP A 194 7.47 -0.93 -25.72
CA ASP A 194 7.63 -2.32 -25.28
C ASP A 194 8.41 -2.47 -23.94
N GLY A 195 8.82 -1.35 -23.34
CA GLY A 195 9.39 -1.30 -21.99
C GLY A 195 10.89 -1.53 -21.91
N THR A 196 11.58 -1.74 -23.04
CA THR A 196 12.95 -2.28 -23.11
C THR A 196 13.99 -1.33 -23.71
N GLY A 197 13.69 -0.02 -23.82
CA GLY A 197 14.65 0.99 -24.27
C GLY A 197 15.37 1.71 -23.13
N PRO A 198 16.49 2.42 -23.42
CA PRO A 198 17.09 3.34 -22.49
C PRO A 198 16.05 4.37 -22.06
N ILE A 199 15.96 4.65 -20.76
CA ILE A 199 15.16 5.77 -20.29
C ILE A 199 15.83 7.04 -20.82
N GLU A 200 15.40 7.52 -21.99
CA GLU A 200 15.59 8.92 -22.31
C GLU A 200 14.99 9.67 -21.13
N LYS A 201 15.82 10.40 -20.38
CA LYS A 201 15.46 11.16 -19.17
C LYS A 201 14.52 12.32 -19.54
N LEU A 202 13.41 12.01 -20.19
CA LEU A 202 12.38 12.90 -20.65
C LEU A 202 11.47 13.16 -19.47
N ALA A 203 11.39 14.43 -19.09
CA ALA A 203 10.45 14.88 -18.08
C ALA A 203 9.04 14.36 -18.40
N ILE A 204 8.39 13.73 -17.42
CA ILE A 204 6.98 13.39 -17.50
C ILE A 204 6.22 14.72 -17.50
N GLY A 205 5.67 15.11 -18.65
CA GLY A 205 4.77 16.24 -18.73
C GLY A 205 3.44 15.97 -18.00
N GLU A 206 2.78 17.02 -17.53
CA GLU A 206 1.50 16.94 -16.80
C GLU A 206 0.42 16.15 -17.56
N GLU A 207 0.41 16.20 -18.90
CA GLU A 207 -0.53 15.44 -19.73
C GLU A 207 -0.31 13.92 -19.62
N LYS A 208 0.95 13.47 -19.67
CA LYS A 208 1.30 12.04 -19.50
C LYS A 208 0.92 11.57 -18.10
N ALA A 209 1.30 12.32 -17.08
CA ALA A 209 0.95 12.02 -15.69
C ALA A 209 -0.58 11.95 -15.50
N ARG A 210 -1.35 12.84 -16.15
CA ARG A 210 -2.82 12.80 -16.10
C ARG A 210 -3.39 11.56 -16.77
N LYS A 211 -2.87 11.17 -17.95
CA LYS A 211 -3.29 9.94 -18.63
C LYS A 211 -3.01 8.71 -17.77
N PHE A 212 -1.82 8.64 -17.16
CA PHE A 212 -1.44 7.60 -16.21
C PHE A 212 -2.44 7.50 -15.04
N ARG A 213 -2.72 8.61 -14.36
CA ARG A 213 -3.70 8.63 -13.24
C ARG A 213 -5.09 8.16 -13.68
N ILE A 214 -5.58 8.61 -14.84
CA ILE A 214 -6.89 8.17 -15.36
C ILE A 214 -6.90 6.65 -15.61
N GLN A 215 -5.80 6.10 -16.12
CA GLN A 215 -5.66 4.68 -16.36
C GLN A 215 -5.62 3.88 -15.05
N GLY A 216 -4.87 4.34 -14.05
CA GLY A 216 -4.83 3.73 -12.71
C GLY A 216 -6.21 3.69 -12.03
N GLN A 217 -6.96 4.80 -12.11
CA GLN A 217 -8.34 4.87 -11.60
C GLN A 217 -9.29 3.87 -12.29
N LYS A 218 -9.14 3.66 -13.60
CA LYS A 218 -9.94 2.65 -14.32
C LYS A 218 -9.60 1.23 -13.86
N GLN A 219 -8.32 0.91 -13.72
CA GLN A 219 -7.87 -0.42 -13.27
C GLN A 219 -8.37 -0.73 -11.85
N ASN A 220 -8.23 0.24 -10.94
CA ASN A 220 -8.70 0.11 -9.56
C ASN A 220 -10.22 -0.09 -9.48
N ARG A 221 -11.00 0.63 -10.32
CA ARG A 221 -12.46 0.46 -10.37
C ARG A 221 -12.86 -0.93 -10.87
N THR A 222 -12.21 -1.44 -11.92
CA THR A 222 -12.48 -2.78 -12.46
C THR A 222 -12.16 -3.88 -11.44
N GLN A 223 -11.04 -3.75 -10.70
CA GLN A 223 -10.69 -4.72 -9.66
C GLN A 223 -11.73 -4.73 -8.52
N GLN A 224 -12.21 -3.56 -8.07
CA GLN A 224 -13.25 -3.49 -7.02
C GLN A 224 -14.58 -4.12 -7.45
N VAL A 225 -14.98 -3.97 -8.71
CA VAL A 225 -16.20 -4.60 -9.24
C VAL A 225 -16.05 -6.12 -9.26
N ASN A 226 -14.90 -6.64 -9.69
CA ASN A 226 -14.63 -8.08 -9.73
C ASN A 226 -14.60 -8.72 -8.33
N VAL A 227 -14.01 -8.05 -7.34
CA VAL A 227 -13.98 -8.55 -5.94
C VAL A 227 -15.40 -8.62 -5.37
N LYS A 228 -16.21 -7.56 -5.55
CA LYS A 228 -17.60 -7.56 -5.09
C LYS A 228 -18.45 -8.63 -5.77
N GLY A 229 -18.22 -8.91 -7.06
CA GLY A 229 -18.88 -9.99 -7.79
C GLY A 229 -18.56 -11.37 -7.21
N LYS A 230 -17.28 -11.66 -6.97
CA LYS A 230 -16.84 -12.92 -6.33
C LYS A 230 -17.40 -13.10 -4.93
N ASP A 231 -17.48 -12.03 -4.13
CA ASP A 231 -18.06 -12.08 -2.79
C ASP A 231 -19.57 -12.32 -2.83
N SER A 232 -20.29 -11.75 -3.82
CA SER A 232 -21.72 -12.03 -4.00
C SER A 232 -21.97 -13.48 -4.43
N ASP A 233 -21.15 -14.02 -5.33
CA ASP A 233 -21.27 -15.39 -5.82
C ASP A 233 -20.96 -16.40 -4.71
N ALA A 234 -19.89 -16.18 -3.95
CA ALA A 234 -19.54 -17.00 -2.79
C ALA A 234 -20.62 -16.92 -1.69
N ARG A 235 -21.29 -15.77 -1.53
CA ARG A 235 -22.41 -15.63 -0.59
C ARG A 235 -23.68 -16.34 -1.08
N ALA A 236 -23.94 -16.33 -2.39
CA ALA A 236 -25.04 -17.06 -2.99
C ALA A 236 -24.85 -18.58 -2.83
N GLU A 237 -23.66 -19.11 -3.08
CA GLU A 237 -23.33 -20.53 -2.89
C GLU A 237 -23.45 -20.98 -1.43
N LYS A 238 -22.97 -20.15 -0.47
CA LYS A 238 -23.16 -20.42 0.97
C LYS A 238 -24.63 -20.41 1.39
N SER A 239 -25.46 -19.58 0.76
CA SER A 239 -26.89 -19.53 1.04
C SER A 239 -27.64 -20.74 0.48
N ALA A 240 -27.29 -21.20 -0.73
CA ALA A 240 -27.86 -22.39 -1.36
C ALA A 240 -27.54 -23.66 -0.57
N THR A 241 -26.28 -23.85 -0.18
CA THR A 241 -25.85 -24.99 0.64
C THR A 241 -26.45 -24.98 2.05
N SER A 242 -26.70 -23.80 2.63
CA SER A 242 -27.42 -23.69 3.91
C SER A 242 -28.90 -24.05 3.78
N ALA A 243 -29.57 -23.64 2.68
CA ALA A 243 -30.96 -23.99 2.41
C ALA A 243 -31.13 -25.50 2.20
N GLU A 244 -30.22 -26.12 1.44
CA GLU A 244 -30.22 -27.57 1.18
C GLU A 244 -29.99 -28.37 2.48
N ARG A 245 -29.08 -27.92 3.35
CA ARG A 245 -28.88 -28.52 4.68
C ARG A 245 -30.10 -28.37 5.59
N ALA A 246 -30.80 -27.23 5.54
CA ALA A 246 -32.02 -27.01 6.32
C ALA A 246 -33.15 -27.94 5.86
N GLU A 247 -33.30 -28.14 4.55
CA GLU A 247 -34.27 -29.04 3.96
C GLU A 247 -33.99 -30.51 4.32
N LYS A 248 -32.73 -30.95 4.19
CA LYS A 248 -32.31 -32.30 4.61
C LYS A 248 -32.56 -32.56 6.10
N ARG A 249 -32.37 -31.53 6.94
CA ARG A 249 -32.67 -31.62 8.39
C ARG A 249 -34.18 -31.70 8.66
N ARG A 250 -35.02 -30.99 7.90
CA ARG A 250 -36.48 -31.12 7.98
C ARG A 250 -36.94 -32.52 7.57
N GLN A 251 -36.38 -33.10 6.51
CA GLN A 251 -36.70 -34.46 6.07
C GLN A 251 -36.29 -35.51 7.11
N MET A 252 -35.11 -35.39 7.72
CA MET A 252 -34.69 -36.30 8.81
C MET A 252 -35.60 -36.22 10.04
N MET A 253 -36.04 -35.01 10.42
CA MET A 253 -36.99 -34.83 11.53
C MET A 253 -38.35 -35.44 11.21
N ALA A 254 -38.86 -35.27 9.99
CA ALA A 254 -40.12 -35.87 9.56
C ALA A 254 -40.08 -37.41 9.58
N GLN A 255 -38.96 -38.03 9.20
CA GLN A 255 -38.78 -39.49 9.28
C GLN A 255 -38.64 -40.00 10.72
N SER A 256 -38.14 -39.18 11.64
CA SER A 256 -37.97 -39.55 13.05
C SER A 256 -39.29 -39.53 13.83
N SER A 257 -40.21 -38.61 13.49
CA SER A 257 -41.54 -38.53 14.12
C SER A 257 -42.45 -39.73 13.81
N VAL A 258 -42.16 -40.51 12.77
CA VAL A 258 -42.92 -41.74 12.44
C VAL A 258 -42.52 -42.93 13.32
N LYS A 259 -41.39 -42.87 14.06
CA LYS A 259 -40.89 -43.98 14.89
C LYS A 259 -41.14 -43.86 16.39
N VAL A 260 -41.70 -42.75 16.89
CA VAL A 260 -41.95 -42.55 18.33
C VAL A 260 -43.45 -42.70 18.65
N SER A 261 -43.97 -43.89 18.37
CA SER A 261 -45.20 -44.40 18.98
C SER A 261 -44.89 -45.76 19.61
N GLY A 262 -44.07 -45.74 20.65
CA GLY A 262 -43.74 -46.96 21.37
C GLY A 262 -42.75 -46.70 22.49
N THR A 263 -43.19 -46.92 23.73
CA THR A 263 -42.38 -46.99 24.97
C THR A 263 -41.80 -45.64 25.41
N GLY A 264 -41.91 -45.17 26.64
CA GLY A 264 -42.21 -45.78 27.93
C GLY A 264 -41.49 -44.90 28.95
N GLY A 265 -42.18 -44.46 30.00
CA GLY A 265 -41.73 -43.41 30.92
C GLY A 265 -40.42 -43.71 31.65
N GLY A 266 -39.75 -42.64 32.08
CA GLY A 266 -38.57 -42.70 32.93
C GLY A 266 -38.12 -41.30 33.33
N ALA A 267 -38.74 -40.76 34.38
CA ALA A 267 -38.32 -39.52 35.02
C ALA A 267 -36.98 -39.71 35.74
N CYS A 268 -35.99 -38.86 35.46
CA CYS A 268 -34.81 -38.73 36.31
C CYS A 268 -34.42 -37.25 36.43
N THR A 269 -34.94 -36.63 37.49
CA THR A 269 -34.45 -35.39 38.12
C THR A 269 -33.13 -35.66 38.84
N LEU A 270 -32.12 -34.79 38.69
CA LEU A 270 -31.09 -34.42 39.68
C LEU A 270 -30.20 -33.31 39.05
N ARG A 271 -30.39 -32.05 39.44
CA ARG A 271 -29.72 -31.28 40.52
C ARG A 271 -28.47 -30.52 40.02
N ARG A 272 -28.67 -29.22 39.80
CA ARG A 272 -27.63 -28.19 39.65
C ARG A 272 -26.87 -28.01 40.96
N SER A 273 -25.54 -27.99 40.90
CA SER A 273 -24.70 -27.32 41.90
C SER A 273 -23.78 -26.33 41.19
N SER A 274 -24.10 -25.05 41.38
CA SER A 274 -23.31 -23.88 41.00
C SER A 274 -22.27 -23.61 42.08
N GLN A 275 -20.98 -23.60 41.72
CA GLN A 275 -19.92 -22.99 42.53
C GLN A 275 -19.09 -22.08 41.64
N THR A 276 -19.24 -20.77 41.85
CA THR A 276 -18.37 -19.69 41.38
C THR A 276 -17.44 -19.30 42.53
N PRO A 277 -16.12 -19.27 42.34
CA PRO A 277 -15.23 -18.58 43.27
C PRO A 277 -14.98 -17.15 42.80
N ASP A 278 -15.21 -16.25 43.75
CA ASP A 278 -14.92 -14.82 43.78
C ASP A 278 -13.40 -14.57 43.77
N ARG A 279 -12.90 -13.65 42.95
CA ARG A 279 -11.48 -13.22 42.94
C ARG A 279 -11.41 -11.68 42.89
N ARG A 280 -11.27 -11.08 44.08
CA ARG A 280 -10.83 -9.70 44.31
C ARG A 280 -9.38 -9.68 44.79
N SER A 281 -8.76 -8.50 44.63
CA SER A 281 -7.50 -8.05 45.24
C SER A 281 -6.26 -8.57 44.50
N SER A 282 -5.22 -7.81 44.19
CA SER A 282 -4.75 -6.46 44.54
C SER A 282 -3.44 -6.23 43.77
N MET A 283 -3.06 -4.97 43.54
CA MET A 283 -1.70 -4.42 43.65
C MET A 283 -1.46 -3.28 42.65
N GLU A 284 -1.53 -2.08 43.21
CA GLU A 284 -0.67 -0.93 42.92
C GLU A 284 0.81 -1.32 43.04
N ALA A 285 1.66 -0.78 42.16
CA ALA A 285 2.95 -0.18 42.52
C ALA A 285 3.65 0.42 41.29
N GLU A 286 4.07 1.69 41.48
CA GLU A 286 5.12 2.48 40.80
C GLU A 286 4.94 2.92 39.33
#